data_AF-A0A8S1WJS7-F1
#
_entry.id   AF-A0A8S1WJS7-F1
#
_cell.length_a   1.000
_cell.length_b   1.000
_cell.length_c   1.000
_cell.angle_alpha   90.00
_cell.angle_beta   90.00
_cell.angle_gamma   90.00
#
_symmetry.space_group_name_H-M   'P 1'
#
loop_
_entity.id
_entity.type
_entity.pdbx_description
1 polymer ?
#
loop_
_entity_poly.entity_id
_entity_poly.type
_entity_poly.pdbx_seq_one_letter_code
_entity_poly.pdbx_strand_id
1 'polypeptide(L)'
;MAMLGFEQAPKSRLNNLLPRISCTGATAFRDAVMKGNQLMLQLFALFCKKGAHDKFKFVHVVLTDGEDNKSQVSLQEFLKYQAYLRQELPEDILQTFYIGVNVENNQTVQREMQAILQCSGKSASYYPIHSNGINDIFQKIQMQIGLRVQQKGLVIESDKRQIALMQKQFQPVLQMKVNNYIVLFTLDISGSMSGNWGQVCNAVSGFLGNLGSNDLVSGIVFNDKVEVVTQSNAQPQKPVQSQQYQNQYQVSNVRDEECQIF
;
A
#
# COMPACT_ATOMS: atom_id res chain seq x y z
N MET A 1 7.63 10.58 -5.96
CA MET A 1 7.31 9.68 -4.83
C MET A 1 5.96 10.05 -4.23
N ALA A 2 5.77 11.27 -3.71
CA ALA A 2 4.47 11.72 -3.18
C ALA A 2 3.28 11.57 -4.17
N MET A 3 3.50 11.76 -5.48
CA MET A 3 2.45 11.56 -6.50
C MET A 3 1.94 10.13 -6.63
N LEU A 4 2.71 9.13 -6.18
CA LEU A 4 2.32 7.70 -6.23
C LEU A 4 1.74 7.22 -4.88
N GLY A 5 1.56 8.13 -3.91
CA GLY A 5 1.09 7.80 -2.57
C GLY A 5 2.15 7.15 -1.66
N PHE A 6 3.41 7.07 -2.05
CA PHE A 6 4.45 6.52 -1.17
C PHE A 6 4.99 7.59 -0.21
N GLU A 7 5.00 7.25 1.08
CA GLU A 7 5.45 8.08 2.20
C GLU A 7 6.59 7.38 2.94
N GLN A 8 7.44 8.14 3.66
CA GLN A 8 8.42 7.52 4.56
C GLN A 8 7.71 6.83 5.72
N ALA A 9 8.11 5.61 6.09
CA ALA A 9 7.43 4.81 7.11
C ALA A 9 7.19 5.56 8.45
N PRO A 10 8.17 6.28 9.04
CA PRO A 10 7.95 7.01 10.31
C PRO A 10 6.98 8.19 10.20
N LYS A 11 6.72 8.67 8.98
CA LYS A 11 5.82 9.81 8.70
C LYS A 11 4.52 9.37 8.03
N SER A 12 4.32 8.05 7.90
CA SER A 12 3.18 7.49 7.21
C SER A 12 1.88 7.88 7.89
N ARG A 13 0.91 8.32 7.09
CA ARG A 13 -0.43 8.66 7.56
C ARG A 13 -1.33 7.43 7.72
N LEU A 14 -0.90 6.24 7.31
CA LEU A 14 -1.72 5.01 7.32
C LEU A 14 -2.31 4.70 8.70
N ASN A 15 -1.54 4.85 9.78
CA ASN A 15 -2.02 4.62 11.16
C ASN A 15 -3.19 5.53 11.55
N ASN A 16 -3.29 6.70 10.93
CA ASN A 16 -4.37 7.65 11.19
C ASN A 16 -5.54 7.51 10.21
N LEU A 17 -5.27 7.04 8.99
CA LEU A 17 -6.25 6.98 7.91
C LEU A 17 -7.03 5.65 7.92
N LEU A 18 -6.35 4.51 8.06
CA LEU A 18 -7.00 3.19 7.96
C LEU A 18 -8.13 2.98 9.00
N PRO A 19 -7.97 3.36 10.29
CA PRO A 19 -9.04 3.16 11.27
C PRO A 19 -10.30 3.99 11.01
N ARG A 20 -10.24 4.98 10.10
CA ARG A 20 -11.38 5.86 9.75
C ARG A 20 -12.18 5.34 8.56
N ILE A 21 -11.72 4.28 7.92
CA ILE A 21 -12.37 3.69 6.75
C ILE A 21 -13.44 2.71 7.23
N SER A 22 -14.63 2.80 6.65
CA SER A 22 -15.74 1.88 6.90
C SER A 22 -15.77 0.76 5.87
N CYS A 23 -15.92 -0.48 6.35
CA CYS A 23 -16.01 -1.66 5.51
C CYS A 23 -17.40 -1.80 4.89
N THR A 24 -17.51 -1.75 3.57
CA THR A 24 -18.77 -1.77 2.82
C THR A 24 -18.55 -2.29 1.40
N GLY A 25 -19.62 -2.73 0.74
CA GLY A 25 -19.59 -3.10 -0.68
C GLY A 25 -19.03 -4.50 -0.94
N ALA A 26 -18.71 -4.75 -2.20
CA ALA A 26 -18.19 -6.03 -2.70
C ALA A 26 -16.66 -6.02 -2.81
N THR A 27 -16.05 -6.97 -3.51
CA THR A 27 -14.60 -7.21 -3.53
C THR A 27 -14.07 -7.14 -4.97
N ALA A 28 -13.36 -6.06 -5.32
CA ALA A 28 -12.65 -5.87 -6.60
C ALA A 28 -11.15 -6.20 -6.46
N PHE A 29 -10.85 -7.44 -6.08
CA PHE A 29 -9.50 -7.90 -5.74
C PHE A 29 -8.49 -7.77 -6.88
N ARG A 30 -8.78 -8.31 -8.07
CA ARG A 30 -7.87 -8.27 -9.24
C ARG A 30 -7.56 -6.84 -9.65
N ASP A 31 -8.56 -5.96 -9.69
CA ASP A 31 -8.39 -4.55 -10.01
C ASP A 31 -7.45 -3.86 -9.00
N ALA A 32 -7.64 -4.15 -7.70
CA ALA A 32 -6.82 -3.59 -6.63
C ALA A 32 -5.36 -4.05 -6.69
N VAL A 33 -5.14 -5.34 -6.91
CA VAL A 33 -3.79 -5.91 -7.03
C VAL A 33 -3.10 -5.39 -8.29
N MET A 34 -3.80 -5.30 -9.43
CA MET A 34 -3.22 -4.69 -10.64
C MET A 34 -2.83 -3.24 -10.41
N LYS A 35 -3.70 -2.45 -9.77
CA LYS A 35 -3.39 -1.06 -9.44
C LYS A 35 -2.14 -0.95 -8.57
N GLY A 36 -2.01 -1.81 -7.57
CA GLY A 36 -0.83 -1.86 -6.71
C GLY A 36 0.45 -2.19 -7.48
N ASN A 37 0.40 -3.21 -8.32
CA ASN A 37 1.51 -3.62 -9.18
C ASN A 37 1.92 -2.52 -10.16
N GLN A 38 0.96 -1.79 -10.74
CA GLN A 38 1.25 -0.64 -11.59
C GLN A 38 1.98 0.47 -10.84
N LEU A 39 1.58 0.78 -9.60
CA LEU A 39 2.28 1.77 -8.78
C LEU A 39 3.72 1.34 -8.47
N MET A 40 3.94 0.04 -8.19
CA MET A 40 5.27 -0.50 -7.95
C MET A 40 6.15 -0.43 -9.21
N LEU A 41 5.62 -0.80 -10.39
CA LEU A 41 6.33 -0.65 -11.66
C LEU A 41 6.70 0.80 -11.95
N GLN A 42 5.77 1.74 -11.76
CA GLN A 42 6.03 3.17 -11.94
C GLN A 42 7.13 3.67 -11.00
N LEU A 43 7.10 3.24 -9.74
CA LEU A 43 8.11 3.61 -8.76
C LEU A 43 9.48 2.98 -9.06
N PHE A 44 9.49 1.71 -9.48
CA PHE A 44 10.71 1.02 -9.92
C PHE A 44 11.35 1.73 -11.11
N ALA A 45 10.58 2.08 -12.13
CA ALA A 45 11.07 2.84 -13.28
C ALA A 45 11.69 4.19 -12.88
N LEU A 46 11.13 4.88 -11.87
CA LEU A 46 11.73 6.10 -11.33
C LEU A 46 13.07 5.84 -10.63
N PHE A 47 13.23 4.72 -9.93
CA PHE A 47 14.50 4.33 -9.30
C PHE A 47 15.55 3.87 -10.32
N CYS A 48 15.15 3.16 -11.37
CA CYS A 48 16.03 2.81 -12.49
C CYS A 48 16.63 4.06 -13.13
N LYS A 49 15.79 5.06 -13.44
CA LYS A 49 16.24 6.36 -14.00
C LYS A 49 17.22 7.11 -13.10
N LYS A 50 17.19 6.86 -11.78
CA LYS A 50 18.07 7.50 -10.79
C LYS A 50 19.28 6.64 -10.40
N GLY A 51 19.44 5.45 -10.99
CA GLY A 51 20.53 4.53 -10.62
C GLY A 51 20.44 4.04 -9.18
N ALA A 52 19.23 3.86 -8.65
CA ALA A 52 19.00 3.46 -7.25
C ALA A 52 18.10 2.23 -7.09
N HIS A 53 17.89 1.48 -8.17
CA HIS A 53 16.98 0.33 -8.23
C HIS A 53 17.47 -0.87 -7.38
N ASP A 54 18.77 -0.98 -7.15
CA ASP A 54 19.44 -2.01 -6.35
C ASP A 54 19.38 -1.76 -4.83
N LYS A 55 18.94 -0.56 -4.43
CA LYS A 55 18.89 -0.12 -3.02
C LYS A 55 17.59 -0.45 -2.30
N PHE A 56 16.58 -0.93 -3.04
CA PHE A 56 15.25 -1.18 -2.52
C PHE A 56 14.76 -2.58 -2.85
N LYS A 57 13.98 -3.14 -1.93
CA LYS A 57 13.18 -4.35 -2.14
C LYS A 57 11.71 -3.99 -2.03
N PHE A 58 10.91 -4.45 -2.99
CA PHE A 58 9.47 -4.23 -3.02
C PHE A 58 8.78 -5.37 -2.29
N VAL A 59 7.88 -5.01 -1.38
CA VAL A 59 7.06 -5.93 -0.62
C VAL A 59 5.61 -5.53 -0.83
N HIS A 60 4.81 -6.46 -1.33
CA HIS A 60 3.38 -6.24 -1.55
C HIS A 60 2.57 -7.16 -0.66
N VAL A 61 1.86 -6.61 0.32
CA VAL A 61 0.99 -7.38 1.21
C VAL A 61 -0.45 -7.17 0.77
N VAL A 62 -1.08 -8.24 0.30
CA VAL A 62 -2.47 -8.24 -0.17
C VAL A 62 -3.31 -9.04 0.81
N LEU A 63 -4.40 -8.47 1.32
CA LEU A 63 -5.30 -9.14 2.26
C LEU A 63 -6.75 -9.05 1.80
N THR A 64 -7.44 -10.19 1.79
CA THR A 64 -8.88 -10.32 1.50
C THR A 64 -9.51 -11.40 2.38
N ASP A 65 -10.83 -11.30 2.65
CA ASP A 65 -11.62 -12.37 3.27
C ASP A 65 -12.65 -13.01 2.34
N GLY A 66 -12.63 -12.64 1.05
CA GLY A 66 -13.65 -13.05 0.10
C GLY A 66 -13.16 -13.30 -1.33
N GLU A 67 -14.08 -13.84 -2.13
CA GLU A 67 -13.94 -13.99 -3.58
C GLU A 67 -13.96 -12.63 -4.29
N ASP A 68 -13.28 -12.57 -5.42
CA ASP A 68 -13.43 -11.45 -6.34
C ASP A 68 -14.75 -11.54 -7.11
N ASN A 69 -15.68 -10.65 -6.77
CA ASN A 69 -17.02 -10.60 -7.35
C ASN A 69 -17.33 -9.25 -8.01
N LYS A 70 -16.36 -8.33 -8.08
CA LYS A 70 -16.60 -6.97 -8.59
C LYS A 70 -15.51 -6.42 -9.51
N SER A 71 -14.35 -7.08 -9.60
CA SER A 71 -13.31 -6.63 -10.52
C SER A 71 -13.81 -6.61 -11.96
N GLN A 72 -13.46 -5.54 -12.67
CA GLN A 72 -13.70 -5.42 -14.10
C GLN A 72 -12.72 -6.27 -14.91
N VAL A 73 -11.50 -6.46 -14.38
CA VAL A 73 -10.51 -7.33 -15.00
C VAL A 73 -10.90 -8.80 -14.80
N SER A 74 -10.90 -9.56 -15.90
CA SER A 74 -11.11 -11.00 -15.85
C SER A 74 -9.93 -11.75 -15.24
N LEU A 75 -10.16 -12.95 -14.70
CA LEU A 75 -9.06 -13.78 -14.19
C LEU A 75 -7.99 -14.03 -15.25
N GLN A 76 -8.37 -14.29 -16.50
CA GLN A 76 -7.40 -14.57 -17.57
C GLN A 76 -6.50 -13.37 -17.87
N GLU A 77 -7.05 -12.17 -17.93
CA GLU A 77 -6.27 -10.93 -18.10
C GLU A 77 -5.35 -10.67 -16.92
N PHE A 78 -5.85 -10.89 -15.70
CA PHE A 78 -5.06 -10.78 -14.48
C PHE A 78 -3.87 -11.73 -14.48
N LEU A 79 -4.06 -13.00 -14.84
CA LEU A 79 -2.98 -13.99 -14.91
C LEU A 79 -1.90 -13.63 -15.96
N LYS A 80 -2.32 -13.12 -17.13
CA LYS A 80 -1.39 -12.59 -18.13
C LYS A 80 -0.57 -11.43 -17.57
N TYR A 81 -1.23 -10.54 -16.82
CA TYR A 81 -0.55 -9.42 -16.17
C TYR A 81 0.44 -9.87 -15.08
N GLN A 82 0.11 -10.90 -14.28
CA GLN A 82 1.04 -11.46 -13.30
C GLN A 82 2.28 -12.07 -13.96
N ALA A 83 2.12 -12.76 -15.09
CA ALA A 83 3.24 -13.29 -15.86
C ALA A 83 4.14 -12.18 -16.42
N TYR A 84 3.56 -11.08 -16.89
CA TYR A 84 4.29 -9.88 -17.31
C TYR A 84 5.04 -9.24 -16.13
N LEU A 85 4.36 -9.04 -14.99
CA LEU A 85 4.96 -8.43 -13.80
C LEU A 85 6.20 -9.19 -13.33
N ARG A 86 6.16 -10.53 -13.36
CA ARG A 86 7.29 -11.38 -12.99
C ARG A 86 8.53 -11.14 -13.87
N GLN A 87 8.35 -10.78 -15.14
CA GLN A 87 9.46 -10.47 -16.05
C GLN A 87 10.09 -9.11 -15.74
N GLU A 88 9.27 -8.13 -15.37
CA GLU A 88 9.70 -6.77 -15.07
C GLU A 88 10.25 -6.61 -13.64
N LEU A 89 9.68 -7.33 -12.68
CA LEU A 89 10.02 -7.31 -11.26
C LEU A 89 10.26 -8.75 -10.77
N PRO A 90 11.47 -9.30 -11.00
CA PRO A 90 11.83 -10.65 -10.58
C PRO A 90 11.78 -10.84 -9.05
N GLU A 91 11.86 -12.10 -8.61
CA GLU A 91 11.73 -12.53 -7.21
C GLU A 91 12.70 -11.86 -6.24
N ASP A 92 13.87 -11.45 -6.72
CA ASP A 92 14.83 -10.75 -5.89
C ASP A 92 14.43 -9.27 -5.71
N ILE A 93 13.58 -8.70 -6.56
CA ILE A 93 13.14 -7.30 -6.47
C ILE A 93 11.78 -7.18 -5.79
N LEU A 94 10.80 -7.99 -6.18
CA LEU A 94 9.43 -7.96 -5.66
C LEU A 94 9.03 -9.28 -5.01
N GLN A 95 8.53 -9.19 -3.78
CA GLN A 95 7.82 -10.27 -3.12
C GLN A 95 6.39 -9.86 -2.77
N THR A 96 5.41 -10.62 -3.26
CA THR A 96 3.99 -10.47 -2.96
C THR A 96 3.53 -11.54 -1.97
N PHE A 97 2.82 -11.11 -0.93
CA PHE A 97 2.24 -11.95 0.11
C PHE A 97 0.73 -11.81 0.03
N TYR A 98 0.05 -12.83 -0.50
CA TYR A 98 -1.40 -12.93 -0.49
C TYR A 98 -1.86 -13.56 0.82
N ILE A 99 -2.78 -12.91 1.52
CA ILE A 99 -3.35 -13.35 2.79
C ILE A 99 -4.85 -13.51 2.58
N GLY A 100 -5.34 -14.73 2.76
CA GLY A 100 -6.76 -15.05 2.73
C GLY A 100 -7.29 -15.29 4.13
N VAL A 101 -8.23 -14.49 4.60
CA VAL A 101 -8.82 -14.62 5.94
C VAL A 101 -10.12 -15.43 5.87
N ASN A 102 -10.17 -16.57 6.56
CA ASN A 102 -11.34 -17.49 6.61
C ASN A 102 -11.81 -18.00 5.23
N VAL A 103 -10.90 -18.12 4.26
CA VAL A 103 -11.18 -18.59 2.89
C VAL A 103 -10.58 -19.97 2.58
N GLU A 104 -10.09 -20.68 3.59
CA GLU A 104 -9.46 -22.00 3.44
C GLU A 104 -10.41 -23.03 2.82
N ASN A 105 -11.71 -22.94 3.10
CA ASN A 105 -12.73 -23.85 2.57
C ASN A 105 -13.36 -23.35 1.26
N ASN A 106 -12.97 -22.16 0.77
CA ASN A 106 -13.52 -21.59 -0.45
C ASN A 106 -12.78 -22.13 -1.69
N GLN A 107 -13.36 -23.13 -2.35
CA GLN A 107 -12.75 -23.79 -3.52
C GLN A 107 -12.49 -22.85 -4.70
N THR A 108 -13.26 -21.77 -4.86
CA THR A 108 -13.03 -20.78 -5.92
C THR A 108 -11.77 -19.99 -5.61
N VAL A 109 -11.67 -19.41 -4.41
CA VAL A 109 -10.47 -18.68 -3.96
C VAL A 109 -9.22 -19.55 -4.06
N GLN A 110 -9.28 -20.80 -3.59
CA GLN A 110 -8.11 -21.70 -3.63
C GLN A 110 -7.63 -21.97 -5.06
N ARG A 111 -8.55 -22.21 -6.00
CA ARG A 111 -8.21 -22.42 -7.42
C ARG A 111 -7.63 -21.17 -8.07
N GLU A 112 -8.23 -20.01 -7.82
CA GLU A 112 -7.73 -18.74 -8.36
C GLU A 112 -6.35 -18.42 -7.80
N MET A 113 -6.14 -18.56 -6.48
CA MET A 113 -4.82 -18.32 -5.88
C MET A 113 -3.77 -19.28 -6.40
N GLN A 114 -4.10 -20.56 -6.61
CA GLN A 114 -3.17 -21.50 -7.22
C GLN A 114 -2.73 -21.05 -8.62
N ALA A 115 -3.67 -20.59 -9.46
CA ALA A 115 -3.36 -20.08 -10.79
C ALA A 115 -2.48 -18.81 -10.71
N ILE A 116 -2.80 -17.89 -9.79
CA ILE A 116 -2.03 -16.66 -9.57
C ILE A 116 -0.59 -16.99 -9.15
N LEU A 117 -0.39 -17.93 -8.23
CA LEU A 117 0.94 -18.35 -7.79
C LEU A 117 1.73 -19.02 -8.92
N GLN A 118 1.09 -19.83 -9.76
CA GLN A 118 1.74 -20.43 -10.92
C GLN A 118 2.29 -19.37 -11.89
N CYS A 119 1.50 -18.32 -12.18
CA CYS A 119 1.94 -17.22 -13.04
C CYS A 119 3.02 -16.35 -12.38
N SER A 120 2.87 -16.07 -11.09
CA SER A 120 3.78 -15.20 -10.31
C SER A 120 5.10 -15.89 -9.96
N GLY A 121 5.14 -17.22 -9.96
CA GLY A 121 6.31 -18.00 -9.56
C GLY A 121 6.69 -17.77 -8.10
N LYS A 122 7.99 -17.70 -7.82
CA LYS A 122 8.53 -17.54 -6.47
C LYS A 122 8.37 -16.12 -5.90
N SER A 123 8.09 -15.13 -6.75
CA SER A 123 7.80 -13.75 -6.34
C SER A 123 6.49 -13.63 -5.55
N ALA A 124 5.69 -14.69 -5.42
CA ALA A 124 4.45 -14.66 -4.66
C ALA A 124 4.35 -15.83 -3.66
N SER A 125 3.62 -15.59 -2.57
CA SER A 125 3.26 -16.61 -1.58
C SER A 125 1.83 -16.39 -1.12
N TYR A 126 1.14 -17.45 -0.73
CA TYR A 126 -0.25 -17.40 -0.24
C TYR A 126 -0.35 -18.01 1.15
N TYR A 127 -1.10 -17.33 2.02
CA TYR A 127 -1.32 -17.72 3.40
C TYR A 127 -2.83 -17.70 3.71
N PRO A 128 -3.52 -18.84 3.66
CA PRO A 128 -4.84 -18.96 4.24
C PRO A 128 -4.69 -18.95 5.77
N ILE A 129 -5.43 -18.07 6.43
CA ILE A 129 -5.41 -17.91 7.89
C ILE A 129 -6.83 -17.74 8.43
N HIS A 130 -7.00 -18.01 9.72
CA HIS A 130 -8.20 -17.57 10.44
C HIS A 130 -8.06 -16.11 10.90
N SER A 131 -9.18 -15.45 11.20
CA SER A 131 -9.21 -14.05 11.69
C SER A 131 -8.24 -13.77 12.84
N ASN A 132 -8.13 -14.68 13.82
CA ASN A 132 -7.23 -14.50 14.96
C ASN A 132 -5.73 -14.57 14.59
N GLY A 133 -5.38 -15.04 13.39
CA GLY A 133 -4.01 -15.14 12.89
C GLY A 133 -3.51 -13.93 12.10
N ILE A 134 -4.30 -12.85 11.98
CA ILE A 134 -3.93 -11.67 11.17
C ILE A 134 -2.63 -11.02 11.68
N ASN A 135 -2.47 -10.82 12.99
CA ASN A 135 -1.25 -10.24 13.53
C ASN A 135 -0.04 -11.18 13.31
N ASP A 136 -0.24 -12.48 13.52
CA ASP A 136 0.82 -13.48 13.42
C ASP A 136 1.36 -13.59 11.99
N ILE A 137 0.49 -13.52 10.98
CA ILE A 137 0.95 -13.56 9.59
C ILE A 137 1.73 -12.29 9.22
N PHE A 138 1.32 -11.11 9.70
CA PHE A 138 2.09 -9.89 9.46
C PHE A 138 3.47 -9.98 10.09
N GLN A 139 3.59 -10.47 11.34
CA GLN A 139 4.88 -10.70 11.98
C GLN A 139 5.72 -11.73 11.21
N LYS A 140 5.11 -12.82 10.74
CA LYS A 140 5.78 -13.82 9.91
C LYS A 140 6.33 -13.23 8.62
N ILE A 141 5.55 -12.39 7.93
CA ILE A 141 5.99 -11.69 6.71
C ILE A 141 7.18 -10.79 7.04
N GLN A 142 7.12 -10.01 8.13
CA GLN A 142 8.24 -9.17 8.57
C GLN A 142 9.53 -9.98 8.77
N MET A 143 9.44 -11.12 9.46
CA MET A 143 10.59 -12.00 9.65
C MET A 143 11.11 -12.56 8.33
N GLN A 144 10.24 -12.96 7.40
CA GLN A 144 10.62 -13.50 6.10
C GLN A 144 11.36 -12.49 5.23
N ILE A 145 10.92 -11.22 5.23
CA ILE A 145 11.61 -10.17 4.48
C ILE A 145 12.86 -9.65 5.20
N GLY A 146 13.14 -10.12 6.42
CA GLY A 146 14.33 -9.75 7.19
C GLY A 146 14.17 -8.51 8.06
N LEU A 147 12.94 -7.99 8.24
CA LEU A 147 12.65 -6.98 9.25
C LEU A 147 12.72 -7.66 10.62
N ARG A 148 13.81 -7.44 11.36
CA ARG A 148 13.93 -7.96 12.72
C ARG A 148 13.28 -7.01 13.71
N VAL A 149 12.28 -7.54 14.44
CA VAL A 149 11.82 -6.95 15.70
C VAL A 149 13.00 -7.01 16.67
N GLN A 150 13.61 -5.87 17.00
CA GLN A 150 14.49 -5.82 18.16
C GLN A 150 13.61 -6.00 19.40
N GLN A 151 13.41 -7.25 19.82
CA GLN A 151 12.92 -7.52 21.16
C GLN A 151 14.01 -7.00 22.11
N LYS A 152 13.77 -5.81 22.68
CA LYS A 152 14.53 -5.31 23.81
C LYS A 152 14.33 -6.29 24.96
N GLY A 153 15.20 -7.29 25.04
CA GLY A 153 15.30 -8.16 26.21
C GLY A 153 15.60 -7.29 27.41
N LEU A 154 14.61 -7.15 28.29
CA LEU A 154 14.78 -6.56 29.61
C LEU A 154 15.63 -7.55 30.40
N VAL A 155 16.91 -7.24 30.59
CA VAL A 155 17.72 -7.91 31.61
C VAL A 155 17.14 -7.45 32.94
N ILE A 156 16.35 -8.31 33.59
CA ILE A 156 15.95 -8.11 34.98
C ILE A 156 17.20 -8.33 35.80
N GLU A 157 17.86 -7.24 36.14
CA GLU A 157 18.92 -7.20 37.13
C GLU A 157 18.25 -7.40 38.51
N SER A 158 18.05 -8.67 38.87
CA SER A 158 17.64 -9.05 40.23
C SER A 158 18.89 -9.15 41.08
N ASP A 159 19.00 -8.24 42.04
CA ASP A 159 20.04 -8.23 43.05
C ASP A 159 20.19 -9.60 43.71
N LYS A 160 21.39 -10.17 43.58
CA LYS A 160 21.91 -11.40 44.22
C LYS A 160 21.60 -12.72 43.51
N ARG A 161 22.30 -12.96 42.38
CA ARG A 161 23.15 -14.15 42.13
C ARG A 161 23.71 -14.09 40.71
N GLN A 162 24.97 -13.65 40.59
CA GLN A 162 25.75 -13.81 39.38
C GLN A 162 26.04 -15.29 39.14
N ILE A 163 25.32 -15.91 38.19
CA ILE A 163 25.83 -17.08 37.48
C ILE A 163 26.54 -16.54 36.24
N ALA A 164 27.82 -16.20 36.41
CA ALA A 164 28.73 -15.96 35.31
C ALA A 164 29.09 -17.31 34.68
N LEU A 165 28.23 -17.81 33.79
CA LEU A 165 28.63 -18.86 32.85
C LEU A 165 29.09 -18.15 31.58
N MET A 166 30.37 -18.29 31.26
CA MET A 166 31.03 -17.79 30.05
C MET A 166 30.19 -18.09 28.80
N GLN A 167 29.33 -17.16 28.38
CA GLN A 167 28.88 -17.13 26.99
C GLN A 167 29.93 -16.34 26.22
N LYS A 168 30.75 -17.10 25.46
CA LYS A 168 31.54 -16.60 24.34
C LYS A 168 30.84 -15.40 23.73
N GLN A 169 31.50 -14.25 23.72
CA GLN A 169 31.11 -13.09 22.93
C GLN A 169 31.07 -13.54 21.46
N PHE A 170 29.93 -14.09 21.04
CA PHE A 170 29.50 -14.03 19.67
C PHE A 170 29.30 -12.54 19.40
N GLN A 171 30.30 -11.88 18.84
CA GLN A 171 30.03 -10.76 17.97
C GLN A 171 29.69 -11.38 16.62
N PRO A 172 28.41 -11.60 16.28
CA PRO A 172 28.09 -11.82 14.89
C PRO A 172 28.42 -10.49 14.21
N VAL A 173 29.59 -10.40 13.57
CA VAL A 173 29.81 -9.43 12.50
C VAL A 173 28.97 -9.90 11.32
N LEU A 174 27.66 -9.83 11.48
CA LEU A 174 26.71 -9.87 10.39
C LEU A 174 26.98 -8.58 9.63
N GLN A 175 27.69 -8.66 8.51
CA GLN A 175 27.61 -7.65 7.47
C GLN A 175 26.16 -7.65 6.97
N MET A 176 25.31 -6.92 7.70
CA MET A 176 23.93 -6.74 7.33
C MET A 176 23.92 -5.82 6.12
N LYS A 177 23.59 -6.38 4.96
CA LYS A 177 23.20 -5.56 3.82
C LYS A 177 21.88 -4.89 4.21
N VAL A 178 21.95 -3.64 4.65
CA VAL A 178 20.77 -2.83 4.95
C VAL A 178 20.06 -2.57 3.63
N ASN A 179 19.02 -3.35 3.36
CA ASN A 179 18.11 -3.07 2.26
C ASN A 179 17.05 -2.11 2.79
N ASN A 180 16.72 -1.08 2.00
CA ASN A 180 15.51 -0.30 2.25
C ASN A 180 14.33 -1.04 1.62
N TYR A 181 13.16 -0.93 2.23
CA TYR A 181 11.94 -1.60 1.78
C TYR A 181 10.95 -0.57 1.22
N ILE A 182 10.24 -0.99 0.18
CA ILE A 182 9.08 -0.30 -0.34
C ILE A 182 7.90 -1.24 -0.10
N VAL A 183 7.07 -0.91 0.88
CA VAL A 183 5.95 -1.74 1.31
C VAL A 183 4.64 -1.17 0.78
N LEU A 184 3.90 -1.96 0.03
CA LEU A 184 2.54 -1.63 -0.39
C LEU A 184 1.57 -2.56 0.30
N PHE A 185 0.59 -1.99 1.01
CA PHE A 185 -0.56 -2.74 1.51
C PHE A 185 -1.72 -2.61 0.53
N THR A 186 -2.36 -3.70 0.16
CA THR A 186 -3.61 -3.72 -0.62
C THR A 186 -4.65 -4.49 0.18
N LEU A 187 -5.57 -3.74 0.79
CA LEU A 187 -6.41 -4.24 1.88
C LEU A 187 -7.88 -4.21 1.49
N ASP A 188 -8.55 -5.35 1.62
CA ASP A 188 -9.98 -5.44 1.41
C ASP A 188 -10.74 -4.67 2.51
N ILE A 189 -11.70 -3.86 2.08
CA ILE A 189 -12.65 -3.12 2.91
C ILE A 189 -14.09 -3.43 2.47
N SER A 190 -14.33 -4.58 1.85
CA SER A 190 -15.66 -5.14 1.59
C SER A 190 -16.48 -5.29 2.89
N GLY A 191 -17.79 -5.45 2.77
CA GLY A 191 -18.67 -5.54 3.96
C GLY A 191 -18.31 -6.67 4.93
N SER A 192 -17.81 -7.80 4.42
CA SER A 192 -17.38 -8.97 5.22
C SER A 192 -16.21 -8.64 6.14
N MET A 193 -15.33 -7.72 5.74
CA MET A 193 -14.16 -7.32 6.50
C MET A 193 -14.47 -6.53 7.79
N SER A 194 -15.72 -6.07 7.99
CA SER A 194 -16.11 -5.22 9.13
C SER A 194 -15.72 -5.81 10.50
N GLY A 195 -15.83 -7.13 10.68
CA GLY A 195 -15.43 -7.81 11.92
C GLY A 195 -13.91 -7.97 12.10
N ASN A 196 -13.14 -7.89 11.02
CA ASN A 196 -11.70 -8.12 11.00
C ASN A 196 -10.88 -6.82 10.87
N TRP A 197 -11.50 -5.71 10.45
CA TRP A 197 -10.80 -4.49 10.06
C TRP A 197 -9.94 -3.87 11.17
N GLY A 198 -10.43 -3.88 12.41
CA GLY A 198 -9.64 -3.42 13.55
C GLY A 198 -8.34 -4.20 13.73
N GLN A 199 -8.36 -5.52 13.48
CA GLN A 199 -7.18 -6.37 13.55
C GLN A 199 -6.22 -6.08 12.39
N VAL A 200 -6.74 -5.86 11.19
CA VAL A 200 -5.94 -5.45 10.03
C VAL A 200 -5.24 -4.11 10.29
N CYS A 201 -5.96 -3.12 10.83
CA CYS A 201 -5.38 -1.82 11.18
C CYS A 201 -4.25 -1.96 12.21
N ASN A 202 -4.46 -2.77 13.25
CA ASN A 202 -3.45 -3.04 14.27
C ASN A 202 -2.23 -3.76 13.69
N ALA A 203 -2.46 -4.75 12.81
CA ALA A 203 -1.39 -5.50 12.16
C ALA A 203 -0.54 -4.60 11.23
N VAL A 204 -1.18 -3.71 10.45
CA VAL A 204 -0.48 -2.72 9.62
C VAL A 204 0.32 -1.75 10.51
N SER A 205 -0.27 -1.25 11.61
CA SER A 205 0.44 -0.37 12.53
C SER A 205 1.67 -1.04 13.15
N GLY A 206 1.53 -2.29 13.59
CA GLY A 206 2.66 -3.10 14.06
C GLY A 206 3.69 -3.33 12.94
N PHE A 207 3.23 -3.48 11.70
CA PHE A 207 4.13 -3.64 10.57
C PHE A 207 5.00 -2.40 10.35
N LEU A 208 4.35 -1.23 10.33
CA LEU A 208 4.99 0.07 10.14
C LEU A 208 5.99 0.39 11.26
N GLY A 209 5.70 -0.03 12.50
CA GLY A 209 6.57 0.20 13.65
C GLY A 209 7.95 -0.47 13.56
N ASN A 210 8.11 -1.49 12.71
CA ASN A 210 9.40 -2.19 12.52
C ASN A 210 10.13 -1.77 11.23
N LEU A 211 9.60 -0.81 10.48
CA LEU A 211 10.26 -0.27 9.30
C LEU A 211 11.28 0.82 9.67
N GLY A 212 12.36 0.88 8.90
CA GLY A 212 13.41 1.88 9.04
C GLY A 212 13.02 3.26 8.51
N SER A 213 13.83 4.27 8.82
CA SER A 213 13.56 5.66 8.43
C SER A 213 13.59 5.95 6.93
N ASN A 214 14.26 5.07 6.17
CA ASN A 214 14.41 5.17 4.72
C ASN A 214 13.40 4.30 3.96
N ASP A 215 12.62 3.49 4.68
CA ASP A 215 11.60 2.64 4.08
C ASP A 215 10.42 3.50 3.63
N LEU A 216 9.82 3.11 2.50
CA LEU A 216 8.68 3.76 1.91
C LEU A 216 7.46 2.87 2.05
N VAL A 217 6.31 3.48 2.31
CA VAL A 217 5.05 2.76 2.49
C VAL A 217 3.91 3.44 1.75
N SER A 218 2.97 2.64 1.27
CA SER A 218 1.71 3.10 0.68
C SER A 218 0.60 2.11 1.02
N GLY A 219 -0.64 2.58 0.97
CA GLY A 219 -1.82 1.75 1.21
C GLY A 219 -2.84 1.95 0.10
N ILE A 220 -3.34 0.84 -0.41
CA ILE A 220 -4.54 0.74 -1.24
C ILE A 220 -5.60 0.07 -0.37
N VAL A 221 -6.81 0.62 -0.39
CA VAL A 221 -8.00 -0.08 0.07
C VAL A 221 -8.89 -0.37 -1.12
N PHE A 222 -9.64 -1.46 -1.03
CA PHE A 222 -10.56 -1.82 -2.09
C PHE A 222 -11.86 -2.44 -1.58
N ASN A 223 -12.94 -2.13 -2.27
CA ASN A 223 -14.23 -2.80 -2.21
C ASN A 223 -14.80 -2.90 -3.63
N ASP A 224 -15.96 -2.28 -3.91
CA ASP A 224 -16.43 -2.00 -5.27
C ASP A 224 -15.51 -1.05 -6.06
N LYS A 225 -14.64 -0.32 -5.36
CA LYS A 225 -13.69 0.64 -5.93
C LYS A 225 -12.30 0.41 -5.35
N VAL A 226 -11.28 0.94 -6.04
CA VAL A 226 -9.88 0.86 -5.62
C VAL A 226 -9.38 2.27 -5.33
N GLU A 227 -8.88 2.50 -4.12
CA GLU A 227 -8.44 3.83 -3.67
C GLU A 227 -7.05 3.77 -3.03
N VAL A 228 -6.17 4.71 -3.41
CA VAL A 228 -4.85 4.87 -2.79
C VAL A 228 -4.98 5.80 -1.59
N VAL A 229 -4.91 5.25 -0.37
CA VAL A 229 -5.18 5.94 0.90
C VAL A 229 -4.23 7.11 1.14
N THR A 230 -2.97 6.95 0.77
CA THR A 230 -1.88 7.90 1.02
C THR A 230 -1.70 8.91 -0.11
N GLN A 231 -2.45 8.79 -1.21
CA GLN A 231 -2.40 9.79 -2.27
C GLN A 231 -3.17 11.02 -1.81
N SER A 232 -2.49 12.17 -1.73
CA SER A 232 -3.15 13.42 -1.41
C SER A 232 -4.21 13.71 -2.48
N ASN A 233 -5.48 13.65 -2.11
CA ASN A 233 -6.56 14.25 -2.89
C ASN A 233 -6.32 15.77 -2.86
N ALA A 234 -5.46 16.27 -3.74
CA ALA A 234 -5.55 17.65 -4.17
C ALA A 234 -6.91 17.77 -4.86
N GLN A 235 -7.95 18.07 -4.09
CA GLN A 235 -9.15 18.63 -4.69
C GLN A 235 -8.68 19.87 -5.46
N PRO A 236 -9.01 20.02 -6.75
CA PRO A 236 -8.86 21.30 -7.40
C PRO A 236 -9.66 22.28 -6.53
N GLN A 237 -8.96 23.24 -5.92
CA GLN A 237 -9.63 24.38 -5.30
C GLN A 237 -10.57 24.92 -6.37
N LYS A 238 -11.88 24.88 -6.12
CA LYS A 238 -12.84 25.60 -6.96
C LYS A 238 -12.28 27.02 -7.08
N PRO A 239 -12.08 27.56 -8.30
CA PRO A 239 -11.63 28.92 -8.43
C PRO A 239 -12.62 29.78 -7.65
N VAL A 240 -12.11 30.51 -6.66
CA VAL A 240 -12.85 31.58 -6.01
C VAL A 240 -13.29 32.48 -7.15
N GLN A 241 -14.59 32.52 -7.42
CA GLN A 241 -15.16 33.46 -8.38
C GLN A 241 -14.79 34.86 -7.88
N SER A 242 -13.82 35.47 -8.53
CA SER A 242 -13.52 36.88 -8.36
C SER A 242 -14.73 37.66 -8.82
N GLN A 243 -15.48 38.19 -7.86
CA GLN A 243 -16.39 39.31 -8.09
C GLN A 243 -15.54 40.49 -8.59
N GLN A 244 -15.50 40.69 -9.90
CA GLN A 244 -14.87 41.87 -10.50
C GLN A 244 -15.79 42.46 -11.58
N TYR A 245 -16.33 43.62 -11.22
CA TYR A 245 -16.75 44.76 -12.05
C TYR A 245 -17.86 44.56 -13.10
N GLN A 246 -19.10 44.81 -12.68
CA GLN A 246 -20.07 45.52 -13.51
C GLN A 246 -20.23 46.94 -12.96
N ASN A 247 -19.58 47.91 -13.58
CA ASN A 247 -20.02 49.30 -13.57
C ASN A 247 -19.42 50.02 -14.77
N GLN A 248 -20.25 50.84 -15.41
CA GLN A 248 -20.01 51.77 -16.52
C GLN A 248 -20.32 51.28 -17.94
N TYR A 249 -21.60 51.41 -18.31
CA TYR A 249 -21.99 52.08 -19.55
C TYR A 249 -23.17 53.01 -19.24
N GLN A 250 -22.88 54.31 -19.04
CA GLN A 250 -23.86 55.38 -19.21
C GLN A 250 -23.69 55.93 -20.63
N VAL A 251 -24.73 55.75 -21.45
CA VAL A 251 -24.85 56.38 -22.77
C VAL A 251 -25.51 57.74 -22.56
N SER A 252 -24.74 58.82 -22.76
CA SER A 252 -25.28 60.18 -22.86
C SER A 252 -25.53 60.51 -24.33
N ASN A 253 -26.81 60.60 -24.70
CA ASN A 253 -27.29 61.20 -25.95
C ASN A 253 -27.47 62.71 -25.75
N VAL A 254 -26.66 63.52 -26.43
CA VAL A 254 -26.88 64.96 -26.68
C VAL A 254 -26.34 65.20 -28.10
N ARG A 255 -27.21 65.23 -29.11
CA ARG A 255 -27.72 66.44 -29.82
C ARG A 255 -26.62 67.42 -30.23
N ASP A 256 -26.27 67.39 -31.52
CA ASP A 256 -25.78 68.57 -32.24
C ASP A 256 -26.70 68.79 -33.45
N GLU A 257 -27.38 69.94 -33.43
CA GLU A 257 -28.14 70.49 -34.55
C GLU A 257 -27.18 71.25 -35.50
N GLU A 258 -27.41 71.02 -36.79
CA GLU A 258 -27.41 71.99 -37.89
C GLU A 258 -26.23 72.97 -38.07
N CYS A 259 -25.55 72.86 -39.23
CA CYS A 259 -25.24 74.05 -40.01
C CYS A 259 -25.19 73.73 -41.53
N GLN A 260 -25.72 74.68 -42.29
CA GLN A 260 -26.15 74.63 -43.69
C GLN A 260 -25.12 75.31 -44.64
N ILE A 261 -25.32 75.10 -45.95
CA ILE A 261 -24.84 75.89 -47.12
C ILE A 261 -23.42 75.59 -47.65
N PHE A 262 -23.31 74.84 -48.75
CA PHE A 262 -23.21 75.31 -50.16
C PHE A 262 -23.35 74.13 -51.12
#